data_AF-A0A4Y3M1N1-F1
#
_entry.id   AF-A0A4Y3M1N1-F1
#
_cell.length_a   1.000
_cell.length_b   1.000
_cell.length_c   1.000
_cell.angle_alpha   90.00
_cell.angle_beta   90.00
_cell.angle_gamma   90.00
#
_symmetry.space_group_name_H-M   'P 1'
#
loop_
_entity.id
_entity.type
_entity.pdbx_description
1 polymer ?
#
loop_
_entity_poly.entity_id
_entity_poly.type
_entity_poly.pdbx_seq_one_letter_code
_entity_poly.pdbx_strand_id
1 'polypeptide(L)'
;MEKQGFVSKLYRKKPHLKPMAQHIQKSNAGKSVICSRVEHVFADQKSQMGLFIRTVGIVRATISIGLVNIVYNMRRFLLLEHINAAA
;
A
#
# COMPACT_ATOMS: atom_id res chain seq x y z
N MET A 1 3.39 10.64 -9.51
CA MET A 1 3.09 11.51 -8.35
C MET A 1 3.40 12.96 -8.67
N GLU A 2 4.67 13.37 -8.81
CA GLU A 2 5.03 14.78 -9.13
C GLU A 2 4.43 15.29 -10.47
N LYS A 3 4.47 14.47 -11.54
CA LYS A 3 3.89 14.84 -12.86
C LYS A 3 2.36 15.09 -12.84
N GLN A 4 1.68 14.70 -11.78
CA GLN A 4 0.22 14.88 -11.61
C GLN A 4 -0.11 15.89 -10.50
N GLY A 5 0.90 16.60 -9.94
CA GLY A 5 0.71 17.57 -8.85
C GLY A 5 0.47 16.94 -7.48
N PHE A 6 0.55 15.61 -7.33
CA PHE A 6 0.34 14.95 -6.05
C PHE A 6 1.59 15.06 -5.16
N VAL A 7 1.43 15.75 -4.03
CA VAL A 7 2.45 15.85 -2.98
C VAL A 7 2.30 14.69 -2.00
N SER A 8 3.35 13.88 -1.82
CA SER A 8 3.35 12.78 -0.86
C SER A 8 3.33 13.32 0.58
N LYS A 9 2.21 13.17 1.27
CA LYS A 9 2.09 13.52 2.71
C LYS A 9 2.67 12.45 3.63
N LEU A 10 2.86 11.24 3.11
CA LEU A 10 3.35 10.09 3.87
C LEU A 10 4.86 10.21 4.11
N TYR A 11 5.66 10.28 3.05
CA TYR A 11 7.12 10.30 3.14
C TYR A 11 7.70 11.64 2.67
N ARG A 12 8.73 12.13 3.36
CA ARG A 12 9.53 13.28 2.88
C ARG A 12 10.72 12.79 2.07
N LYS A 13 10.80 13.19 0.80
CA LYS A 13 11.90 12.84 -0.11
C LYS A 13 13.22 13.42 0.43
N LYS A 14 14.31 12.66 0.29
CA LYS A 14 15.65 13.13 0.63
C LYS A 14 16.03 14.31 -0.28
N PRO A 15 16.58 15.42 0.26
CA PRO A 15 17.06 16.52 -0.55
C PRO A 15 18.24 16.09 -1.44
N HIS A 16 18.31 16.63 -2.65
CA HIS A 16 19.39 16.31 -3.59
C HIS A 16 20.73 16.78 -3.03
N LEU A 17 21.75 15.90 -3.09
CA LEU A 17 23.13 16.15 -2.65
C LEU A 17 23.32 16.56 -1.17
N LYS A 18 22.27 16.48 -0.34
CA LYS A 18 22.34 16.83 1.08
C LYS A 18 21.98 15.64 1.98
N PRO A 19 22.62 15.51 3.15
CA PRO A 19 22.18 14.54 4.15
C PRO A 19 20.77 14.89 4.63
N MET A 20 20.02 13.86 4.98
CA MET A 20 18.66 14.04 5.47
C MET A 20 18.70 14.37 6.96
N ALA A 21 17.95 15.38 7.39
CA ALA A 21 17.91 15.75 8.80
C ALA A 21 17.39 14.57 9.66
N GLN A 22 18.04 14.32 10.79
CA GLN A 22 17.76 13.15 11.64
C GLN A 22 16.29 13.07 12.08
N HIS A 23 15.66 14.20 12.39
CA HIS A 23 14.24 14.23 12.78
C HIS A 23 13.31 13.75 11.65
N ILE A 24 13.65 14.07 10.38
CA ILE A 24 12.89 13.60 9.21
C ILE A 24 13.14 12.11 9.02
N GLN A 25 14.38 11.65 9.19
CA GLN A 25 14.73 10.24 9.04
C GLN A 25 13.98 9.37 10.05
N LYS A 26 13.92 9.80 11.33
CA LYS A 26 13.16 9.11 12.37
C LYS A 26 11.66 9.07 12.07
N SER A 27 11.09 10.19 11.61
CA SER A 27 9.68 10.24 11.20
C SER A 27 9.39 9.29 10.03
N ASN A 28 10.24 9.32 9.00
CA ASN A 28 10.10 8.45 7.84
C ASN A 28 10.27 6.97 8.20
N ALA A 29 11.19 6.63 9.11
CA ALA A 29 11.37 5.27 9.62
C ALA A 29 10.13 4.77 10.37
N GLY A 30 9.56 5.60 11.24
CA GLY A 30 8.31 5.25 11.95
C GLY A 30 7.16 4.99 10.97
N LYS A 31 7.04 5.80 9.92
CA LYS A 31 6.02 5.61 8.88
C LYS A 31 6.30 4.39 8.01
N SER A 32 7.56 4.11 7.67
CA SER A 32 7.92 2.95 6.84
C SER A 32 7.65 1.62 7.52
N VAL A 33 7.76 1.53 8.85
CA VAL A 33 7.40 0.32 9.61
C VAL A 33 5.94 -0.06 9.42
N ILE A 34 5.04 0.93 9.36
CA ILE A 34 3.62 0.69 9.13
C ILE A 34 3.39 0.39 7.64
N CYS A 35 4.01 1.15 6.74
CA CYS A 35 3.83 0.98 5.30
C CYS A 35 4.28 -0.39 4.82
N SER A 36 5.44 -0.89 5.26
CA SER A 36 5.98 -2.18 4.82
C SER A 36 5.04 -3.35 5.14
N ARG A 37 4.29 -3.25 6.26
CA ARG A 37 3.31 -4.26 6.66
C ARG A 37 2.11 -4.34 5.73
N VAL A 38 1.76 -3.26 5.03
CA VAL A 38 0.56 -3.20 4.16
C VAL A 38 0.89 -3.03 2.68
N GLU A 39 2.12 -2.66 2.36
CA GLU A 39 2.58 -2.39 1.00
C GLU A 39 2.39 -3.60 0.09
N HIS A 40 2.66 -4.81 0.59
CA HIS A 40 2.44 -6.04 -0.18
C HIS A 40 0.95 -6.26 -0.52
N VAL A 41 0.03 -5.88 0.37
CA VAL A 41 -1.42 -5.94 0.12
C VAL A 41 -1.78 -4.98 -1.03
N PHE A 42 -1.34 -3.73 -0.93
CA PHE A 42 -1.62 -2.73 -1.97
C PHE A 42 -0.95 -3.06 -3.32
N ALA A 43 0.25 -3.64 -3.29
CA ALA A 43 0.96 -4.08 -4.48
C ALA A 43 0.17 -5.20 -5.20
N ASP A 44 -0.33 -6.18 -4.46
CA ASP A 44 -1.16 -7.26 -5.02
C ASP A 44 -2.48 -6.72 -5.61
N GLN A 45 -3.19 -5.88 -4.84
CA GLN A 45 -4.44 -5.26 -5.29
C GLN A 45 -4.24 -4.41 -6.56
N LYS A 46 -3.14 -3.66 -6.65
CA LYS A 46 -2.87 -2.80 -7.79
C LYS A 46 -2.35 -3.57 -9.01
N SER A 47 -1.50 -4.56 -8.80
CA SER A 47 -0.84 -5.33 -9.86
C SER A 47 -1.70 -6.49 -10.34
N GLN A 48 -2.13 -7.38 -9.44
CA GLN A 48 -2.84 -8.61 -9.77
C GLN A 48 -4.34 -8.40 -9.95
N MET A 49 -4.94 -7.46 -9.22
CA MET A 49 -6.38 -7.20 -9.29
C MET A 49 -6.73 -6.00 -10.19
N GLY A 50 -5.73 -5.31 -10.74
CA GLY A 50 -5.92 -4.14 -11.61
C GLY A 50 -6.74 -3.03 -10.94
N LEU A 51 -6.68 -2.92 -9.61
CA LEU A 51 -7.61 -2.07 -8.86
C LEU A 51 -7.45 -0.60 -9.25
N PHE A 52 -8.45 -0.07 -9.96
CA PHE A 52 -8.54 1.34 -10.29
C PHE A 52 -9.94 1.84 -9.98
N ILE A 53 -10.09 2.58 -8.88
CA ILE A 53 -11.39 3.08 -8.42
C ILE A 53 -11.65 4.43 -9.11
N ARG A 54 -12.54 4.43 -10.11
CA ARG A 54 -13.10 5.63 -10.79
C ARG A 54 -14.61 5.75 -10.61
N THR A 55 -15.16 5.09 -9.61
CA THR A 55 -16.61 5.07 -9.36
C THR A 55 -17.10 6.41 -8.82
N VAL A 56 -18.29 6.83 -9.26
CA VAL A 56 -18.95 8.04 -8.77
C VAL A 56 -19.66 7.71 -7.45
N GLY A 57 -19.30 8.43 -6.39
CA GLY A 57 -19.92 8.31 -5.06
C GLY A 57 -19.14 7.43 -4.09
N ILE A 58 -19.02 7.92 -2.85
CA ILE A 58 -18.17 7.32 -1.82
C ILE A 58 -18.60 5.91 -1.44
N VAL A 59 -19.90 5.65 -1.35
CA VAL A 59 -20.44 4.33 -0.97
C VAL A 59 -20.02 3.25 -1.97
N ARG A 60 -20.04 3.55 -3.26
CA ARG A 60 -19.61 2.60 -4.31
C ARG A 60 -18.12 2.34 -4.23
N ALA A 61 -17.32 3.38 -4.01
CA ALA A 61 -15.88 3.23 -3.80
C ALA A 61 -15.57 2.37 -2.57
N THR A 62 -16.28 2.59 -1.46
CA THR A 62 -16.12 1.80 -0.23
C THR A 62 -16.43 0.32 -0.46
N ILE A 63 -17.52 -0.01 -1.16
CA ILE A 63 -17.87 -1.39 -1.48
C ILE A 63 -16.80 -2.05 -2.36
N SER A 64 -16.33 -1.36 -3.41
CA SER A 64 -15.26 -1.88 -4.28
C SER A 64 -13.98 -2.17 -3.49
N ILE A 65 -13.57 -1.27 -2.59
CA ILE A 65 -12.42 -1.47 -1.71
C ILE A 65 -12.63 -2.67 -0.80
N GLY A 66 -13.82 -2.76 -0.18
CA GLY A 66 -14.16 -3.86 0.73
C GLY A 66 -14.10 -5.23 0.05
N LEU A 67 -14.67 -5.36 -1.15
CA LEU A 67 -14.63 -6.59 -1.94
C LEU A 67 -13.20 -7.01 -2.27
N VAL A 68 -12.37 -6.05 -2.67
CA VAL A 68 -10.98 -6.31 -3.03
C VAL A 68 -10.17 -6.79 -1.83
N ASN A 69 -10.43 -6.22 -0.65
CA ASN A 69 -9.82 -6.67 0.59
C ASN A 69 -10.24 -8.11 0.98
N ILE A 70 -11.52 -8.46 0.79
CA ILE A 70 -12.02 -9.82 1.03
C ILE A 70 -11.31 -10.83 0.11
N VAL A 71 -11.26 -10.54 -1.19
CA VAL A 71 -10.61 -11.42 -2.18
C VAL A 71 -9.13 -11.60 -1.86
N TYR A 72 -8.43 -10.53 -1.49
CA TYR A 72 -7.03 -10.60 -1.06
C TYR A 72 -6.85 -11.54 0.14
N ASN A 73 -7.68 -11.38 1.18
CA ASN A 73 -7.60 -12.22 2.38
C ASN A 73 -7.87 -13.69 2.07
N MET A 74 -8.84 -14.00 1.21
CA MET A 74 -9.13 -15.38 0.79
C MET A 74 -7.97 -16.01 0.02
N ARG A 75 -7.38 -15.29 -0.94
CA ARG A 75 -6.21 -15.76 -1.69
C ARG A 75 -5.00 -15.98 -0.78
N ARG A 76 -4.77 -15.05 0.15
CA ARG A 76 -3.68 -15.16 1.12
C ARG A 76 -3.87 -16.36 2.04
N PHE A 77 -5.09 -16.61 2.51
CA PHE A 77 -5.40 -17.77 3.34
C PHE A 77 -5.05 -19.08 2.63
N LEU A 78 -5.53 -19.27 1.39
CA LEU A 78 -5.23 -20.47 0.60
C LEU A 78 -3.72 -20.66 0.37
N LEU A 79 -2.99 -19.58 0.09
CA LEU A 79 -1.54 -19.64 -0.09
C LEU A 79 -0.84 -20.06 1.21
N LEU A 80 -1.27 -19.56 2.36
CA LEU A 80 -0.72 -19.96 3.66
C LEU A 80 -1.05 -21.41 4.00
N GLU A 81 -2.26 -21.87 3.70
CA GLU A 81 -2.61 -23.29 3.85
C GLU A 81 -1.75 -24.18 2.97
N HIS A 82 -1.52 -23.81 1.71
CA HIS A 82 -0.67 -24.58 0.80
C HIS A 82 0.79 -24.64 1.27
N ILE A 83 1.33 -23.54 1.80
CA ILE A 83 2.69 -23.51 2.35
C ILE A 83 2.77 -24.39 3.60
N ASN A 84 1.79 -24.31 4.49
CA ASN A 84 1.74 -25.14 5.71
C ASN A 84 1.58 -26.63 5.39
N ALA A 85 0.84 -26.99 4.35
CA ALA A 85 0.67 -28.37 3.91
C ALA A 85 1.90 -28.95 3.20
N ALA A 86 2.77 -28.09 2.65
CA ALA A 86 4.02 -28.48 2.00
C ALA A 86 5.24 -28.49 2.95
N ALA A 87 5.06 -28.04 4.20
CA ALA A 87 6.05 -28.05 5.27
C ALA A 87 5.94 -29.33 6.12
#